data_AF-A0A501WY50-F1
#
_entry.id   AF-A0A501WY50-F1
#
_cell.length_a   1.000
_cell.length_b   1.000
_cell.length_c   1.000
_cell.angle_alpha   90.00
_cell.angle_beta   90.00
_cell.angle_gamma   90.00
#
_symmetry.space_group_name_H-M   'P 1'
#
loop_
_entity.id
_entity.type
_entity.pdbx_description
1 polymer ?
#
loop_
_entity_poly.entity_id
_entity_poly.type
_entity_poly.pdbx_seq_one_letter_code
_entity_poly.pdbx_strand_id
1 'polypeptide(L)'
;MALLDTAQLDTMSEIIGKETYRTIFQSYLADSAAKLAQLKEVVDAQDADHIEKLSHSLKSATSNLGMVDLAARFATMEQQGKAADVAGAQASLGGLDSLYQDSIAALEEYLA
;
A
#
# COMPACT_ATOMS: atom_id res chain seq x y z
N MET A 1 13.24 -3.20 9.19
CA MET A 1 12.33 -2.37 8.37
C MET A 1 11.19 -1.96 9.28
N ALA A 2 10.77 -0.70 9.19
CA ALA A 2 9.76 -0.14 10.07
C ALA A 2 8.48 0.01 9.25
N LEU A 3 7.35 -0.49 9.76
CA LEU A 3 6.07 -0.45 9.03
C LEU A 3 5.66 0.99 8.68
N LEU A 4 6.03 1.96 9.52
CA LEU A 4 5.65 3.36 9.44
C LEU A 4 6.87 4.30 9.45
N ASP A 5 6.76 5.42 8.74
CA ASP A 5 7.62 6.58 8.93
C ASP A 5 6.99 7.54 9.94
N THR A 6 7.32 7.34 11.22
CA THR A 6 6.72 8.12 12.32
C THR A 6 7.03 9.61 12.21
N ALA A 7 8.19 10.00 11.67
CA ALA A 7 8.53 11.42 11.51
C ALA A 7 7.61 12.10 10.48
N GLN A 8 7.29 11.40 9.38
CA GLN A 8 6.27 11.85 8.43
C GLN A 8 4.88 11.93 9.08
N LEU A 9 4.51 10.92 9.87
CA LEU A 9 3.21 10.88 10.55
C LEU A 9 3.04 12.04 11.54
N ASP A 10 4.07 12.35 12.33
CA ASP A 10 4.08 13.47 13.27
C ASP A 10 3.88 14.79 12.49
N THR A 11 4.69 15.01 11.46
CA THR A 11 4.62 16.20 10.59
C THR A 11 3.23 16.37 9.97
N MET A 12 2.65 15.30 9.43
CA MET A 12 1.30 15.33 8.85
C MET A 12 0.24 15.62 9.92
N SER A 13 0.35 15.00 11.08
CA SER A 13 -0.59 15.21 12.18
C SER A 13 -0.56 16.66 12.70
N GLU A 14 0.61 17.30 12.70
CA GLU A 14 0.77 18.73 13.04
C GLU A 14 0.18 19.66 11.97
N ILE A 15 0.33 19.34 10.69
CA ILE A 15 -0.12 20.21 9.59
C ILE A 15 -1.64 20.13 9.37
N ILE A 16 -2.20 18.91 9.29
CA ILE A 16 -3.61 18.70 8.93
C ILE A 16 -4.50 18.30 10.10
N GLY A 17 -3.91 17.97 11.26
CA GLY A 17 -4.62 17.47 12.42
C GLY A 17 -4.90 15.97 12.36
N LYS A 18 -4.81 15.31 13.53
CA LYS A 18 -5.00 13.86 13.69
C LYS A 18 -6.39 13.36 13.24
N GLU A 19 -7.44 14.17 13.43
CA GLU A 19 -8.81 13.82 13.01
C GLU A 19 -8.99 13.83 11.48
N THR A 20 -8.47 14.87 10.81
CA THR A 20 -8.44 14.92 9.34
C THR A 20 -7.65 13.75 8.80
N TYR A 21 -6.49 13.46 9.42
CA TYR A 21 -5.66 12.35 8.99
C TYR A 21 -6.37 11.00 9.11
N ARG A 22 -7.11 10.78 10.21
CA ARG A 22 -7.96 9.60 10.40
C ARG A 22 -9.05 9.47 9.33
N THR A 23 -9.63 10.58 8.87
CA THR A 23 -10.63 10.58 7.79
C THR A 23 -10.02 10.15 6.44
N ILE A 24 -8.81 10.63 6.15
CA ILE A 24 -8.06 10.22 4.95
C ILE A 24 -7.73 8.73 5.02
N PHE A 25 -7.28 8.25 6.19
CA PHE A 25 -7.01 6.84 6.42
C PHE A 25 -8.25 5.96 6.21
N GLN A 26 -9.43 6.35 6.71
CA GLN A 26 -10.68 5.61 6.46
C GLN A 26 -11.03 5.54 4.98
N SER A 27 -10.82 6.62 4.23
CA SER A 27 -11.04 6.63 2.78
C SER A 27 -10.06 5.70 2.04
N TYR A 28 -8.81 5.65 2.51
CA TYR A 28 -7.82 4.70 2.00
C TYR A 28 -8.21 3.24 2.26
N LEU A 29 -8.74 2.89 3.43
CA LEU A 29 -9.13 1.51 3.74
C LEU A 29 -10.16 0.97 2.74
N ALA A 30 -11.18 1.78 2.43
CA ALA A 30 -12.22 1.40 1.48
C ALA A 30 -11.68 1.20 0.04
N ASP A 31 -10.80 2.10 -0.41
CA ASP A 31 -10.24 2.07 -1.77
C ASP A 31 -9.16 1.00 -1.94
N SER A 32 -8.25 0.89 -0.97
CA SER A 32 -7.09 -0.02 -1.04
C SER A 32 -7.48 -1.48 -0.93
N ALA A 33 -8.50 -1.84 -0.13
CA ALA A 33 -8.97 -3.23 -0.04
C ALA A 33 -9.50 -3.73 -1.39
N ALA A 34 -10.31 -2.91 -2.09
CA ALA A 34 -10.82 -3.24 -3.41
C ALA A 34 -9.70 -3.36 -4.45
N LYS A 35 -8.74 -2.43 -4.45
CA LYS A 35 -7.58 -2.46 -5.37
C LYS A 35 -6.63 -3.62 -5.08
N LEU A 36 -6.46 -4.01 -3.81
CA LEU A 36 -5.64 -5.15 -3.43
C LEU A 36 -6.24 -6.46 -3.93
N ALA A 37 -7.57 -6.61 -3.85
CA ALA A 37 -8.25 -7.75 -4.45
C ALA A 37 -8.04 -7.80 -5.97
N GLN A 38 -8.28 -6.69 -6.66
CA GLN A 38 -8.05 -6.58 -8.11
C GLN A 38 -6.60 -6.85 -8.48
N LEU A 39 -5.64 -6.38 -7.69
CA LEU A 39 -4.21 -6.63 -7.94
C LEU A 39 -3.91 -8.13 -7.96
N LYS A 40 -4.48 -8.90 -7.03
CA LYS A 40 -4.30 -10.36 -7.01
C LYS A 40 -4.93 -11.04 -8.23
N GLU A 41 -6.10 -10.58 -8.66
CA GLU A 41 -6.78 -11.10 -9.85
C GLU A 41 -5.96 -10.84 -11.12
N VAL A 42 -5.40 -9.64 -11.30
CA VAL A 42 -4.59 -9.33 -12.49
C VAL A 42 -3.23 -10.03 -12.48
N VAL A 43 -2.68 -10.32 -11.29
CA VAL A 43 -1.48 -11.16 -11.15
C VAL A 43 -1.77 -12.59 -11.60
N ASP A 44 -2.90 -13.17 -11.16
CA ASP A 44 -3.33 -14.52 -11.58
C ASP A 44 -3.63 -14.59 -13.09
N ALA A 45 -4.25 -13.53 -13.64
CA ALA A 45 -4.50 -13.37 -15.06
C ALA A 45 -3.25 -13.06 -15.90
N GLN A 46 -2.08 -12.92 -15.27
CA GLN A 46 -0.80 -12.58 -15.91
C GLN A 46 -0.80 -11.25 -16.68
N ASP A 47 -1.61 -10.29 -16.25
CA ASP A 47 -1.78 -8.99 -16.91
C ASP A 47 -0.78 -7.96 -16.38
N ALA A 48 0.43 -7.97 -16.95
CA ALA A 48 1.54 -7.09 -16.55
C ALA A 48 1.20 -5.60 -16.55
N ASP A 49 0.42 -5.13 -17.54
CA ASP A 49 0.01 -3.73 -17.66
C ASP A 49 -0.89 -3.31 -16.50
N HIS A 50 -1.87 -4.15 -16.11
CA HIS A 50 -2.73 -3.83 -14.98
C HIS A 50 -2.05 -4.03 -13.63
N ILE A 51 -1.10 -4.97 -13.51
CA ILE A 51 -0.24 -5.10 -12.32
C ILE A 51 0.51 -3.78 -12.08
N GLU A 52 1.12 -3.22 -13.12
CA GLU A 52 1.84 -1.94 -13.05
C GLU A 52 0.94 -0.81 -12.53
N LYS A 53 -0.22 -0.61 -13.17
CA LYS A 53 -1.14 0.48 -12.85
C LYS A 53 -1.74 0.38 -11.46
N LEU A 54 -2.20 -0.81 -11.06
CA LEU A 54 -2.78 -1.03 -9.74
C LEU A 54 -1.73 -0.85 -8.64
N SER A 55 -0.54 -1.42 -8.85
CA SER A 55 0.59 -1.26 -7.92
C SER A 55 1.02 0.20 -7.80
N HIS A 56 1.06 0.97 -8.90
CA HIS A 56 1.34 2.40 -8.89
C HIS A 56 0.33 3.20 -8.04
N SER A 57 -0.97 2.92 -8.22
CA SER A 57 -2.03 3.58 -7.47
C SER A 57 -1.95 3.26 -5.97
N LEU A 58 -1.81 1.97 -5.64
CA LEU A 58 -1.67 1.49 -4.27
C LEU A 58 -0.42 2.06 -3.59
N LYS A 59 0.73 2.05 -4.26
CA LYS A 59 1.98 2.65 -3.77
C LYS A 59 1.79 4.11 -3.39
N SER A 60 1.22 4.92 -4.29
CA SER A 60 1.07 6.36 -4.08
C SER A 60 0.15 6.66 -2.90
N ALA A 61 -1.00 5.99 -2.82
CA ALA A 61 -1.95 6.16 -1.72
C ALA A 61 -1.34 5.73 -0.38
N THR A 62 -0.61 4.60 -0.37
CA THR A 62 0.03 4.05 0.83
C THR A 62 1.19 4.93 1.32
N SER A 63 2.02 5.44 0.40
CA SER A 63 3.15 6.31 0.73
C SER A 63 2.71 7.66 1.31
N ASN A 64 1.56 8.18 0.85
CA ASN A 64 0.98 9.41 1.40
C ASN A 64 0.51 9.25 2.86
N LEU A 65 0.31 8.02 3.31
CA LEU A 65 -0.07 7.69 4.69
C LEU A 65 1.12 7.25 5.56
N GLY A 66 2.35 7.31 5.03
CA GLY A 66 3.56 6.92 5.76
C GLY A 66 3.71 5.43 6.07
N MET A 67 2.93 4.55 5.45
CA MET A 67 3.09 3.10 5.54
C MET A 67 4.22 2.61 4.61
N VAL A 68 5.47 2.87 5.00
CA VAL A 68 6.63 2.78 4.10
C VAL A 68 6.97 1.37 3.63
N ASP A 69 6.84 0.35 4.47
CA ASP A 69 7.15 -1.03 4.08
C ASP A 69 6.13 -1.58 3.07
N LEU A 70 4.84 -1.30 3.29
CA LEU A 70 3.77 -1.66 2.35
C LEU A 70 3.89 -0.88 1.03
N ALA A 71 4.22 0.43 1.10
CA ALA A 71 4.46 1.22 -0.10
C ALA A 71 5.65 0.66 -0.91
N ALA A 72 6.72 0.25 -0.24
CA ALA A 72 7.87 -0.39 -0.89
C ALA A 72 7.49 -1.70 -1.58
N ARG A 73 6.61 -2.50 -0.96
CA ARG A 73 6.09 -3.73 -1.57
C ARG A 73 5.31 -3.45 -2.86
N PHE A 74 4.43 -2.45 -2.86
CA PHE A 74 3.74 -2.03 -4.07
C PHE A 74 4.69 -1.44 -5.11
N ALA A 75 5.76 -0.75 -4.70
CA ALA A 75 6.79 -0.28 -5.63
C ALA A 75 7.52 -1.45 -6.31
N THR A 76 7.83 -2.53 -5.59
CA THR A 76 8.40 -3.74 -6.19
C THR A 76 7.46 -4.35 -7.23
N MET A 77 6.17 -4.49 -6.90
CA MET A 77 5.17 -5.03 -7.82
C MET A 77 4.94 -4.14 -9.05
N GLU A 78 4.99 -2.81 -8.88
CA GLU A 78 4.96 -1.86 -10.00
C GLU A 78 6.13 -2.09 -10.96
N GLN A 79 7.36 -2.25 -10.44
CA GLN A 79 8.53 -2.54 -11.28
C GLN A 79 8.43 -3.89 -11.98
N GLN A 80 7.89 -4.90 -11.30
CA GLN A 80 7.66 -6.23 -11.87
C GLN A 80 6.64 -6.16 -13.02
N GLY A 81 5.54 -5.42 -12.85
CA GLY A 81 4.59 -5.12 -13.94
C GLY A 81 5.27 -4.43 -15.13
N LYS A 82 6.07 -3.39 -14.88
CA LYS A 82 6.84 -2.69 -15.93
C LYS A 82 7.80 -3.59 -16.71
N ALA A 83 8.39 -4.57 -16.02
CA ALA A 83 9.31 -5.54 -16.60
C ALA A 83 8.61 -6.75 -17.23
N ALA A 84 7.26 -6.81 -17.18
CA ALA A 84 6.47 -8.00 -17.49
C ALA A 84 6.90 -9.25 -16.71
N ASP A 85 7.47 -9.07 -15.52
CA ASP A 85 7.88 -10.14 -14.60
C ASP A 85 6.69 -10.57 -13.72
N VAL A 86 5.74 -11.26 -14.34
CA VAL A 86 4.55 -11.79 -13.65
C VAL A 86 4.94 -12.82 -12.58
N ALA A 87 5.99 -13.62 -12.84
CA ALA A 87 6.47 -14.61 -11.86
C ALA A 87 6.99 -13.93 -10.59
N GLY A 88 7.74 -12.84 -10.74
CA GLY A 88 8.15 -11.99 -9.63
C GLY A 88 6.95 -11.36 -8.91
N ALA A 89 5.96 -10.86 -9.65
CA ALA A 89 4.74 -10.30 -9.06
C ALA A 89 3.97 -11.36 -8.24
N GLN A 90 3.88 -12.61 -8.73
CA GLN A 90 3.30 -13.73 -8.00
C GLN A 90 4.05 -14.00 -6.69
N ALA A 91 5.39 -14.02 -6.71
CA ALA A 91 6.20 -14.18 -5.51
C ALA A 91 5.96 -13.03 -4.52
N SER A 92 5.79 -11.80 -5.03
CA SER A 92 5.44 -10.61 -4.26
C SER A 92 4.03 -10.63 -3.67
N LEU A 93 3.16 -11.58 -4.01
CA LEU A 93 1.91 -11.78 -3.26
C LEU A 93 2.14 -12.47 -1.91
N GLY A 94 3.23 -13.23 -1.75
CA GLY A 94 3.52 -13.99 -0.54
C GLY A 94 3.71 -13.11 0.69
N GLY A 95 2.78 -13.15 1.64
CA GLY A 95 2.82 -12.31 2.85
C GLY A 95 2.35 -10.87 2.64
N LEU A 96 1.84 -10.52 1.45
CA LEU A 96 1.28 -9.18 1.18
C LEU A 96 0.08 -8.87 2.08
N ASP A 97 -0.78 -9.85 2.33
CA ASP A 97 -1.95 -9.69 3.21
C ASP A 97 -1.56 -9.39 4.66
N SER A 98 -0.57 -10.13 5.20
CA SER A 98 -0.06 -9.86 6.55
C SER A 98 0.54 -8.47 6.61
N LEU A 99 1.41 -8.11 5.65
CA LEU A 99 2.03 -6.78 5.62
C LEU A 99 0.97 -5.66 5.52
N TYR A 100 -0.09 -5.87 4.75
CA TYR A 100 -1.20 -4.93 4.64
C TYR A 100 -1.94 -4.77 5.98
N GLN A 101 -2.29 -5.87 6.64
CA GLN A 101 -2.95 -5.86 7.95
C GLN A 101 -2.07 -5.24 9.04
N ASP A 102 -0.78 -5.61 9.09
CA ASP A 102 0.18 -5.10 10.07
C ASP A 102 0.39 -3.59 9.90
N SER A 103 0.46 -3.09 8.66
CA SER A 103 0.60 -1.66 8.37
C SER A 103 -0.64 -0.86 8.77
N ILE A 104 -1.84 -1.40 8.52
CA ILE A 104 -3.11 -0.80 8.94
C ILE A 104 -3.20 -0.74 10.46
N ALA A 105 -2.93 -1.85 11.14
CA ALA A 105 -2.99 -1.91 12.59
C ALA A 105 -2.01 -0.92 13.25
N ALA A 106 -0.79 -0.82 12.72
CA ALA A 106 0.19 0.14 13.21
C ALA A 106 -0.27 1.59 13.02
N LEU A 107 -0.82 1.95 11.85
CA LEU A 107 -1.31 3.31 11.60
C LEU A 107 -2.55 3.62 12.44
N GLU A 108 -3.44 2.64 12.64
CA GLU A 108 -4.61 2.78 13.52
C GLU A 108 -4.19 3.03 14.98
N GLU A 109 -3.21 2.30 15.49
CA GLU A 109 -2.65 2.50 16.84
C GLU A 109 -2.03 3.90 16.98
N TYR A 110 -1.25 4.35 15.99
CA TYR A 110 -0.70 5.70 15.96
C TYR A 110 -1.82 6.76 15.97
N LEU A 111 -2.89 6.52 15.21
CA LEU A 111 -4.01 7.43 15.06
C LEU A 111 -5.05 7.34 16.20
N ALA A 112 -4.95 6.41 17.15
CA ALA A 112 -5.83 6.33 18.31
C ALA A 112 -5.69 7.58 19.20
#